data_AF-A0A7U6KN49-F1
#
_entry.id   AF-A0A7U6KN49-F1
#
_cell.length_a   1.000
_cell.length_b   1.000
_cell.length_c   1.000
_cell.angle_alpha   90.00
_cell.angle_beta   90.00
_cell.angle_gamma   90.00
#
_symmetry.space_group_name_H-M   'P 1'
#
loop_
_entity.id
_entity.type
_entity.pdbx_description
1 polymer ?
#
loop_
_entity_poly.entity_id
_entity_poly.type
_entity_poly.pdbx_seq_one_letter_code
_entity_poly.pdbx_strand_id
1 'polypeptide(L)'
;MTQDFYFIAAFAIIAAFTLFMVTVYAGRVWCGYACPQTIWTHLYQYVEKWVIGDRNKRMKFDKSPMSASKVFKRTVVYAIWFVLSVITAATFVSYVAGTDSLYHSWQTVGLIPFPDWPTWVWISMFIFTFATYANAGYMREQMCTDLSLWPLPKCDV
;
A
#
# COMPACT_ATOMS: atom_id res chain seq x y z
N MET A 1 32.43 -6.62 -13.27
CA MET A 1 31.37 -6.05 -14.12
C MET A 1 30.54 -7.13 -14.81
N THR A 2 31.09 -8.04 -15.64
CA THR A 2 30.27 -9.08 -16.32
C THR A 2 29.96 -10.32 -15.46
N GLN A 3 30.83 -10.69 -14.52
CA GLN A 3 30.60 -11.79 -13.58
C GLN A 3 29.48 -11.48 -12.58
N ASP A 4 29.43 -10.26 -12.05
CA ASP A 4 28.42 -9.82 -11.07
C ASP A 4 27.01 -9.89 -11.66
N PHE A 5 26.88 -9.52 -12.93
CA PHE A 5 25.63 -9.62 -13.68
C PHE A 5 25.18 -11.09 -13.83
N TYR A 6 26.12 -12.01 -14.02
CA TYR A 6 25.80 -13.44 -14.14
C TYR A 6 25.26 -14.01 -12.81
N PHE A 7 25.83 -13.62 -11.67
CA PHE A 7 25.34 -14.03 -10.35
C PHE A 7 23.96 -13.45 -10.04
N ILE A 8 23.73 -12.16 -10.34
CA ILE A 8 22.42 -11.52 -10.15
C ILE A 8 21.37 -12.16 -11.07
N ALA A 9 21.70 -12.43 -12.32
CA ALA A 9 20.80 -13.08 -13.27
C ALA A 9 20.45 -14.51 -12.83
N ALA A 10 21.45 -15.30 -12.42
CA ALA A 10 21.21 -16.66 -11.89
C ALA A 10 20.33 -16.63 -10.64
N PHE A 11 20.58 -15.69 -9.71
CA PHE A 11 19.75 -15.50 -8.52
C PHE A 11 18.31 -15.10 -8.89
N ALA A 12 18.12 -14.16 -9.80
CA ALA A 12 16.80 -13.73 -10.26
C ALA A 12 16.02 -14.88 -10.93
N ILE A 13 16.70 -15.72 -11.71
CA ILE A 13 16.10 -16.91 -12.33
C ILE A 13 15.65 -17.90 -11.25
N ILE A 14 16.50 -18.21 -10.27
CA ILE A 14 16.16 -19.11 -9.16
C ILE A 14 15.00 -18.53 -8.34
N ALA A 15 15.00 -17.24 -8.05
CA ALA A 15 13.92 -16.56 -7.33
C ALA A 15 12.60 -16.62 -8.10
N ALA A 16 12.62 -16.40 -9.42
CA ALA A 16 11.44 -16.52 -10.28
C ALA A 16 10.89 -17.95 -10.29
N PHE A 17 11.72 -18.97 -10.51
CA PHE A 17 11.28 -20.37 -10.46
C PHE A 17 10.77 -20.78 -9.09
N THR A 18 11.39 -20.30 -8.01
CA THR A 18 10.93 -20.54 -6.64
C THR A 18 9.56 -19.90 -6.42
N LEU A 19 9.36 -18.66 -6.87
CA LEU A 19 8.07 -17.98 -6.81
C LEU A 19 7.00 -18.75 -7.59
N PHE A 20 7.29 -19.20 -8.82
CA PHE A 20 6.35 -20.02 -9.61
C PHE A 20 6.06 -21.37 -8.95
N MET A 21 7.06 -22.03 -8.37
CA MET A 21 6.84 -23.28 -7.65
C MET A 21 5.94 -23.08 -6.44
N VAL A 22 6.16 -22.01 -5.66
CA VAL A 22 5.32 -21.66 -4.51
C VAL A 22 3.89 -21.30 -4.96
N THR A 23 3.71 -20.59 -6.08
CA THR A 23 2.37 -20.25 -6.58
C THR A 23 1.64 -21.45 -7.18
N VAL A 24 2.33 -22.46 -7.70
CA VAL A 24 1.70 -23.70 -8.18
C VAL A 24 1.28 -24.61 -7.02
N TYR A 25 2.15 -24.83 -6.02
CA TYR A 25 1.87 -25.74 -4.91
C TYR A 25 1.04 -25.10 -3.78
N ALA A 26 1.29 -23.83 -3.47
CA ALA A 26 0.67 -23.08 -2.37
C ALA A 26 0.01 -21.77 -2.86
N GLY A 27 -0.44 -21.75 -4.12
CA GLY A 27 -1.01 -20.55 -4.76
C GLY A 27 -2.13 -19.88 -3.98
N ARG A 28 -3.01 -20.65 -3.32
CA ARG A 28 -4.07 -20.08 -2.47
C ARG A 28 -3.52 -19.43 -1.20
N VAL A 29 -2.43 -19.95 -0.64
CA VAL A 29 -1.78 -19.36 0.53
C VAL A 29 -1.02 -18.09 0.12
N TRP A 30 -0.30 -18.15 -1.00
CA TRP A 30 0.42 -17.01 -1.54
C TRP A 30 -0.53 -15.88 -1.93
N CYS A 31 -1.45 -16.14 -2.85
CA CYS A 31 -2.42 -15.15 -3.30
C CYS A 31 -3.37 -14.70 -2.17
N GLY A 32 -3.71 -15.59 -1.24
CA GLY A 32 -4.63 -15.31 -0.14
C GLY A 32 -4.02 -14.59 1.07
N TYR A 33 -2.71 -14.65 1.30
CA TYR A 33 -2.10 -14.08 2.51
C TYR A 33 -0.76 -13.37 2.30
N ALA A 34 0.06 -13.79 1.35
CA ALA A 34 1.39 -13.23 1.13
C ALA A 34 1.45 -12.20 -0.01
N CYS A 35 0.43 -12.17 -0.89
CA CYS A 35 0.36 -11.21 -1.97
C CYS A 35 0.45 -9.79 -1.39
N PRO A 36 1.39 -8.94 -1.87
CA PRO A 36 1.56 -7.59 -1.34
C PRO A 36 0.26 -6.80 -1.35
N GLN A 37 -0.53 -6.94 -2.44
CA GLN A 37 -1.86 -6.36 -2.56
C GLN A 37 -2.79 -6.77 -1.40
N THR A 38 -2.87 -8.06 -1.09
CA THR A 38 -3.69 -8.59 0.01
C THR A 38 -3.22 -8.08 1.36
N ILE A 39 -1.91 -8.03 1.60
CA ILE A 39 -1.33 -7.53 2.85
C ILE A 39 -1.72 -6.07 3.07
N TRP A 40 -1.58 -5.22 2.05
CA TRP A 40 -1.96 -3.81 2.15
C TRP A 40 -3.46 -3.65 2.39
N THR A 41 -4.31 -4.39 1.66
CA THR A 41 -5.77 -4.32 1.87
C THR A 41 -6.16 -4.77 3.28
N HIS A 42 -5.57 -5.84 3.81
CA HIS A 42 -5.81 -6.31 5.17
C HIS A 42 -5.37 -5.29 6.22
N LEU A 43 -4.21 -4.66 6.01
CA LEU A 43 -3.72 -3.61 6.90
C LEU A 43 -4.68 -2.40 6.94
N TYR A 44 -5.20 -1.98 5.79
CA TYR A 44 -6.10 -0.83 5.69
C TYR A 44 -7.46 -1.14 6.33
N GLN A 45 -7.97 -2.36 6.15
CA GLN A 45 -9.16 -2.85 6.84
C GLN A 45 -8.96 -2.91 8.36
N TYR A 46 -7.78 -3.33 8.80
CA TYR A 46 -7.43 -3.36 10.22
C TYR A 46 -7.43 -1.94 10.82
N VAL A 47 -6.83 -0.97 10.13
CA VAL A 47 -6.84 0.45 10.53
C VAL A 47 -8.26 0.99 10.64
N GLU A 48 -9.09 0.79 9.63
CA GLU A 48 -10.49 1.21 9.68
C GLU A 48 -11.25 0.53 10.84
N LYS A 49 -10.94 -0.75 11.13
CA LYS A 49 -11.61 -1.51 12.20
C LYS A 49 -11.19 -0.97 13.56
N TRP A 50 -9.95 -0.54 13.67
CA TRP A 50 -9.40 0.08 14.88
C TRP A 50 -10.03 1.47 15.13
N VAL A 51 -10.21 2.30 14.09
CA VAL A 51 -10.77 3.66 14.25
C VAL A 51 -12.30 3.68 14.37
N ILE A 52 -13.02 2.89 13.55
CA ILE A 52 -14.48 2.92 13.47
C ILE A 52 -15.12 1.80 14.31
N GLY A 53 -14.50 0.62 14.33
CA GLY A 53 -14.98 -0.57 15.02
C GLY A 53 -15.35 -1.73 14.08
N ASP A 54 -16.02 -2.74 14.65
CA ASP A 54 -16.52 -3.90 13.91
C ASP A 54 -17.54 -3.52 12.82
N ARG A 55 -17.86 -4.50 11.96
CA ARG A 55 -18.77 -4.37 10.82
C ARG A 55 -20.08 -3.64 11.13
N ASN A 56 -20.75 -3.99 12.24
CA ASN A 56 -22.03 -3.36 12.61
C ASN A 56 -21.88 -1.87 12.96
N LYS A 57 -20.74 -1.46 13.53
CA LYS A 57 -20.46 -0.06 13.85
C LYS A 57 -20.15 0.75 12.58
N ARG A 58 -19.46 0.15 11.61
CA ARG A 58 -19.19 0.76 10.29
C ARG A 58 -20.47 0.99 9.49
N MET A 59 -21.29 -0.04 9.29
CA MET A 59 -22.57 0.12 8.59
C MET A 59 -23.47 1.20 9.22
N LYS A 60 -23.41 1.38 10.55
CA LYS A 60 -24.12 2.46 11.24
C LYS A 60 -23.44 3.83 11.07
N PHE A 61 -22.11 3.86 11.05
CA PHE A 61 -21.30 5.05 10.81
C PHE A 61 -21.52 5.60 9.40
N ASP A 62 -21.62 4.75 8.39
CA ASP A 62 -21.83 5.19 7.02
C ASP A 62 -23.25 5.68 6.75
N LYS A 63 -24.25 5.06 7.39
CA LYS A 63 -25.65 5.51 7.37
C LYS A 63 -25.94 6.75 8.22
N SER A 64 -25.04 7.15 9.13
CA SER A 64 -25.29 8.31 9.99
C SER A 64 -25.17 9.64 9.23
N PRO A 65 -25.92 10.68 9.61
CA PRO A 65 -25.79 12.01 9.01
C PRO A 65 -24.37 12.56 9.17
N MET A 66 -24.00 13.49 8.29
CA MET A 66 -22.66 14.08 8.26
C MET A 66 -22.45 15.00 9.47
N SER A 67 -21.88 14.45 10.53
CA SER A 67 -21.50 15.17 11.76
C SER A 67 -20.00 15.48 11.76
N ALA A 68 -19.58 16.52 12.48
CA ALA A 68 -18.17 16.87 12.66
C ALA A 68 -17.33 15.68 13.21
N SER A 69 -17.92 14.86 14.08
CA SER A 69 -17.27 13.64 14.59
C SER A 69 -17.06 12.58 13.49
N LYS A 70 -17.97 12.49 12.51
CA LYS A 70 -17.87 11.57 11.37
C LYS A 70 -16.75 12.00 10.42
N VAL A 71 -16.68 13.29 10.11
CA VAL A 71 -15.60 13.84 9.27
C VAL A 71 -14.25 13.61 9.95
N PHE A 72 -14.13 13.91 11.24
CA PHE A 72 -12.89 13.71 11.99
C PHE A 72 -12.40 12.25 11.93
N LYS A 73 -13.27 11.28 12.25
CA LYS A 73 -12.90 9.86 12.20
C LYS A 73 -12.50 9.41 10.80
N ARG A 74 -13.21 9.89 9.76
CA ARG A 74 -12.90 9.55 8.37
C ARG A 74 -11.56 10.15 7.93
N THR A 75 -11.28 11.40 8.32
CA THR A 75 -9.97 12.03 8.05
C THR A 75 -8.84 11.29 8.76
N VAL A 76 -9.03 10.82 10.00
CA VAL A 76 -8.03 10.03 10.72
C VAL A 76 -7.71 8.72 9.98
N VAL A 77 -8.73 8.03 9.47
CA VAL A 77 -8.53 6.81 8.66
C VAL A 77 -7.69 7.12 7.42
N TYR A 78 -8.09 8.11 6.62
CA TYR A 78 -7.35 8.47 5.40
C TYR A 78 -5.93 8.98 5.70
N ALA A 79 -5.72 9.68 6.82
CA ALA A 79 -4.41 10.12 7.25
C ALA A 79 -3.50 8.92 7.59
N ILE A 80 -4.00 7.93 8.33
CA ILE A 80 -3.22 6.72 8.65
C ILE A 80 -2.91 5.95 7.36
N TRP A 81 -3.87 5.82 6.44
CA TRP A 81 -3.64 5.19 5.15
C TRP A 81 -2.56 5.89 4.33
N PHE A 82 -2.58 7.22 4.30
CA PHE A 82 -1.56 8.01 3.62
C PHE A 82 -0.18 7.79 4.22
N VAL A 83 -0.07 7.80 5.56
CA VAL A 83 1.19 7.52 6.26
C VAL A 83 1.72 6.13 5.92
N LEU A 84 0.87 5.10 5.93
CA LEU A 84 1.26 3.73 5.57
C LEU A 84 1.72 3.62 4.12
N SER A 85 1.06 4.31 3.17
CA SER A 85 1.52 4.35 1.78
C SER A 85 2.87 5.04 1.63
N VAL A 86 3.12 6.13 2.37
CA VAL A 86 4.40 6.85 2.32
C VAL A 86 5.52 6.00 2.92
N ILE A 87 5.28 5.31 4.03
CA ILE A 87 6.27 4.39 4.64
C ILE A 87 6.61 3.26 3.66
N THR A 88 5.61 2.70 3.01
CA THR A 88 5.80 1.65 2.00
C THR A 88 6.64 2.19 0.83
N ALA A 89 6.27 3.33 0.26
CA ALA A 89 7.02 3.97 -0.80
C ALA A 89 8.47 4.28 -0.41
N ALA A 90 8.68 4.84 0.78
CA ALA A 90 10.02 5.13 1.30
C ALA A 90 10.87 3.86 1.41
N THR A 91 10.28 2.75 1.87
CA THR A 91 10.98 1.46 1.98
C THR A 91 11.42 0.95 0.61
N PHE A 92 10.51 0.91 -0.38
CA PHE A 92 10.83 0.46 -1.74
C PHE A 92 11.82 1.37 -2.46
N VAL A 93 11.65 2.69 -2.35
CA VAL A 93 12.55 3.66 -2.97
C VAL A 93 13.92 3.63 -2.31
N SER A 94 14.00 3.47 -0.98
CA SER A 94 15.29 3.36 -0.26
C SER A 94 16.11 2.14 -0.70
N TYR A 95 15.44 1.05 -1.10
CA TYR A 95 16.11 -0.15 -1.60
C TYR A 95 16.85 0.11 -2.92
N VAL A 96 16.32 1.01 -3.76
CA VAL A 96 16.90 1.34 -5.08
C VAL A 96 17.81 2.58 -5.01
N ALA A 97 17.38 3.62 -4.31
CA ALA A 97 18.14 4.88 -4.18
C ALA A 97 19.30 4.77 -3.19
N GLY A 98 19.20 3.87 -2.21
CA GLY A 98 20.06 3.84 -1.04
C GLY A 98 19.44 4.61 0.12
N THR A 99 19.79 4.20 1.34
CA THR A 99 19.29 4.84 2.58
C THR A 99 19.89 6.23 2.77
N ASP A 100 21.13 6.45 2.34
CA ASP A 100 21.81 7.74 2.51
C ASP A 100 21.19 8.85 1.66
N SER A 101 20.81 8.54 0.42
CA SER A 101 20.17 9.51 -0.48
C SER A 101 18.70 9.78 -0.16
N LEU A 102 18.09 9.06 0.77
CA LEU A 102 16.69 9.25 1.15
C LEU A 102 16.57 9.84 2.56
N TYR A 103 17.35 9.30 3.49
CA TYR A 103 17.32 9.62 4.92
C TYR A 103 18.55 10.36 5.42
N HIS A 104 19.48 10.82 4.57
CA HIS A 104 20.58 11.68 5.01
C HIS A 104 20.75 12.93 4.12
N SER A 105 20.14 12.93 2.94
CA SER A 105 20.10 14.07 2.03
C SER A 105 19.03 15.10 2.43
N TRP A 106 19.39 16.06 3.27
CA TRP A 106 18.56 17.23 3.54
C TRP A 106 19.27 18.51 3.12
N GLN A 107 18.51 19.39 2.48
CA GLN A 107 18.87 20.76 2.21
C GLN A 107 17.96 21.71 3.01
N THR A 108 18.42 22.93 3.21
CA THR A 108 17.61 23.98 3.83
C THR A 108 17.10 24.92 2.75
N VAL A 109 15.80 24.94 2.52
CA VAL A 109 15.15 25.95 1.66
C VAL A 109 14.61 27.02 2.59
N GLY A 110 15.39 28.09 2.79
CA GLY A 110 15.13 29.08 3.83
C GLY A 110 15.41 28.54 5.25
N LEU A 111 14.40 28.54 6.12
CA LEU A 111 14.46 28.00 7.50
C LEU A 111 13.84 26.60 7.64
N ILE A 112 13.34 26.01 6.55
CA ILE A 112 12.62 24.73 6.60
C ILE A 112 13.54 23.64 6.02
N PRO A 113 13.81 22.55 6.76
CA PRO A 113 14.54 21.41 6.22
C PRO A 113 13.69 20.72 5.16
N PHE A 114 14.23 20.60 3.94
CA PHE A 114 13.61 19.92 2.82
C PHE A 114 14.53 18.81 2.29
N PRO A 115 14.01 17.67 1.85
CA PRO A 115 14.86 16.62 1.28
C PRO A 115 15.54 17.10 -0.02
N ASP A 116 16.84 16.85 -0.17
CA ASP A 116 17.57 17.11 -1.42
C ASP A 116 17.57 15.89 -2.33
N TRP A 117 16.36 15.52 -2.75
CA TRP A 117 16.16 14.34 -3.58
C TRP A 117 16.25 14.68 -5.07
N PRO A 118 16.99 13.88 -5.85
CA PRO A 118 16.94 13.96 -7.31
C PRO A 118 15.51 13.81 -7.84
N THR A 119 15.20 14.43 -8.98
CA THR A 119 13.86 14.42 -9.59
C THR A 119 13.27 13.01 -9.73
N TRP A 120 14.09 12.01 -10.05
CA TRP A 120 13.63 10.64 -10.21
C TRP A 120 13.14 10.02 -8.88
N VAL A 121 13.76 10.35 -7.75
CA VAL A 121 13.36 9.88 -6.41
C VAL A 121 12.00 10.47 -6.04
N TRP A 122 11.79 11.77 -6.32
CA TRP A 122 10.49 12.42 -6.13
C TRP A 122 9.39 11.75 -6.95
N ILE A 123 9.65 11.48 -8.23
CA ILE A 123 8.69 10.82 -9.12
C ILE A 123 8.39 9.41 -8.61
N SER A 124 9.41 8.62 -8.26
CA SER A 124 9.24 7.27 -7.73
C SER A 124 8.45 7.27 -6.42
N MET A 125 8.78 8.15 -5.46
CA MET A 125 8.05 8.29 -4.21
C MET A 125 6.57 8.61 -4.44
N PHE A 126 6.28 9.56 -5.34
CA PHE A 126 4.91 9.92 -5.69
C PHE A 126 4.17 8.74 -6.32
N ILE A 127 4.77 8.07 -7.30
CA ILE A 127 4.15 6.93 -8.00
C ILE A 127 3.88 5.79 -7.02
N PHE A 128 4.86 5.40 -6.19
CA PHE A 128 4.66 4.31 -5.23
C PHE A 128 3.63 4.67 -4.16
N THR A 129 3.68 5.89 -3.62
CA THR A 129 2.69 6.33 -2.62
C THR A 129 1.29 6.33 -3.22
N PHE A 130 1.13 6.92 -4.41
CA PHE A 130 -0.16 6.98 -5.11
C PHE A 130 -0.66 5.58 -5.48
N ALA A 131 0.19 4.71 -6.02
CA ALA A 131 -0.17 3.36 -6.39
C ALA A 131 -0.60 2.54 -5.17
N THR A 132 0.15 2.58 -4.06
CA THR A 132 -0.22 1.87 -2.82
C THR A 132 -1.51 2.42 -2.22
N TYR A 133 -1.68 3.75 -2.20
CA TYR A 133 -2.89 4.39 -1.68
C TYR A 133 -4.13 4.07 -2.53
N ALA A 134 -4.00 4.19 -3.86
CA ALA A 134 -5.08 3.95 -4.81
C ALA A 134 -5.45 2.45 -4.89
N ASN A 135 -4.47 1.55 -4.93
CA ASN A 135 -4.74 0.11 -4.97
C ASN A 135 -5.48 -0.39 -3.73
N ALA A 136 -5.20 0.18 -2.55
CA ALA A 136 -5.87 -0.23 -1.33
C ALA A 136 -7.31 0.34 -1.21
N GLY A 137 -7.56 1.56 -1.72
CA GLY A 137 -8.88 2.19 -1.68
C GLY A 137 -9.80 1.84 -2.86
N TYR A 138 -9.31 1.98 -4.09
CA TYR A 138 -10.11 1.91 -5.32
C TYR A 138 -10.37 0.46 -5.78
N MET A 139 -9.35 -0.41 -5.76
CA MET A 139 -9.53 -1.80 -6.20
C MET A 139 -10.47 -2.59 -5.28
N ARG A 140 -10.62 -2.18 -4.01
CA ARG A 140 -11.57 -2.81 -3.07
C ARG A 140 -13.01 -2.66 -3.56
N GLU A 141 -13.40 -1.47 -4.00
CA GLU A 141 -14.77 -1.19 -4.44
C GLU A 141 -15.11 -1.90 -5.76
N GLN A 142 -14.14 -1.98 -6.68
CA GLN A 142 -14.30 -2.65 -7.97
C GLN A 142 -14.42 -4.17 -7.83
N MET A 143 -13.52 -4.81 -7.07
CA MET A 143 -13.55 -6.27 -6.88
C MET A 143 -14.84 -6.73 -6.17
N CYS A 144 -15.34 -5.94 -5.22
CA CYS A 144 -16.60 -6.20 -4.54
C CYS A 144 -17.84 -6.05 -5.45
N THR A 145 -17.77 -5.20 -6.46
CA THR A 145 -18.88 -4.95 -7.40
C THR A 145 -18.86 -5.95 -8.55
N ASP A 146 -17.68 -6.29 -9.06
CA ASP A 146 -17.51 -7.08 -10.28
C ASP A 146 -17.47 -8.60 -10.03
N LEU A 147 -17.00 -9.06 -8.87
CA LEU A 147 -16.93 -10.51 -8.56
C LEU A 147 -18.26 -11.08 -8.09
N SER A 148 -19.16 -10.25 -7.54
CA SER A 148 -20.49 -10.69 -7.15
C SER A 148 -21.37 -10.88 -8.38
N LEU A 149 -21.33 -12.08 -8.98
CA LEU A 149 -22.34 -12.60 -9.91
C LEU A 149 -23.73 -12.82 -9.26
N TRP A 150 -24.00 -12.22 -8.10
CA TRP A 150 -25.18 -12.50 -7.27
C TRP A 150 -25.70 -11.20 -6.61
N PRO A 151 -27.03 -10.97 -6.56
CA PRO A 151 -27.62 -9.72 -6.12
C PRO A 151 -27.63 -9.67 -4.58
N LEU A 152 -26.47 -9.55 -3.97
CA LEU A 152 -26.39 -9.12 -2.58
C LEU A 152 -26.35 -7.60 -2.51
N PRO A 153 -27.06 -7.02 -1.53
CA PRO A 153 -27.09 -5.58 -1.35
C PRO A 153 -25.66 -5.15 -1.08
N LYS A 154 -25.15 -4.31 -1.99
CA LYS A 154 -24.01 -3.41 -1.90
C LYS A 154 -23.00 -3.76 -0.82
N CYS A 155 -21.74 -3.92 -1.21
CA CYS A 155 -20.62 -3.68 -0.30
C CYS A 155 -20.64 -2.21 0.12
N ASP A 156 -21.61 -1.86 0.96
CA ASP A 156 -21.74 -0.57 1.62
C ASP A 156 -20.58 -0.52 2.60
N VAL A 157 -19.60 0.30 2.22
CA VAL A 157 -18.62 0.91 3.13
C VAL A 157 -19.34 1.34 4.38
#